data_AF-A0A8S3GBX1-F1
#
_entry.id   AF-A0A8S3GBX1-F1
#
_cell.length_a   1.000
_cell.length_b   1.000
_cell.length_c   1.000
_cell.angle_alpha   90.00
_cell.angle_beta   90.00
_cell.angle_gamma   90.00
#
_symmetry.space_group_name_H-M   'P 1'
#
loop_
_entity.id
_entity.type
_entity.pdbx_description
1 polymer ?
#
loop_
_entity_poly.entity_id
_entity_poly.type
_entity_poly.pdbx_seq_one_letter_code
_entity_poly.pdbx_strand_id
1 'polypeptide(L)'
;MFVEIVLISIVPTILATIGIDVSQRVSQDQFRCLNDNGYTFAIVRAYRSVGVVDSNSAQTIKNARAAGFTRVDAYLFPCFPCGDAPQQVIEVIDYLREERAEIDRLWLNIEGRWNNN
;
A
#
# COMPACT_ATOMS: atom_id res chain seq x y z
N MET A 1 30.13 35.14 38.83
CA MET A 1 28.81 34.53 38.58
C MET A 1 28.69 34.32 37.09
N PHE A 2 29.04 33.13 36.59
CA PHE A 2 28.94 32.80 35.17
C PHE A 2 27.54 32.22 34.91
N VAL A 3 26.80 32.84 33.99
CA VAL A 3 25.51 32.34 33.51
C VAL A 3 25.80 31.47 32.30
N GLU A 4 25.70 30.15 32.46
CA GLU A 4 25.75 29.23 31.32
C GLU A 4 24.38 29.15 30.66
N ILE A 5 24.32 29.52 29.38
CA ILE A 5 23.14 29.36 28.53
C ILE A 5 23.24 27.96 27.91
N VAL A 6 22.38 27.04 28.36
CA VAL A 6 22.23 25.71 27.74
C VAL A 6 21.43 25.86 26.44
N LEU A 7 22.09 25.71 25.30
CA LEU A 7 21.45 25.69 23.98
C LEU A 7 20.87 24.29 23.73
N ILE A 8 19.56 24.09 23.97
CA ILE A 8 18.87 22.85 23.62
C ILE A 8 18.72 22.80 22.09
N SER A 9 19.56 22.00 21.44
CA SER A 9 19.42 21.70 20.01
C SER A 9 18.23 20.76 19.82
N ILE A 10 17.14 21.27 19.23
CA ILE A 10 15.98 20.46 18.84
C ILE A 10 16.43 19.63 17.64
N VAL A 11 16.82 18.37 17.87
CA VAL A 11 17.02 17.41 16.79
C VAL A 11 15.64 17.00 16.29
N PRO A 12 15.27 17.27 15.03
CA PRO A 12 14.01 16.79 14.49
C PRO A 12 14.07 15.26 14.40
N THR A 13 13.37 14.58 15.30
CA THR A 13 13.13 13.14 15.19
C THR A 13 12.22 12.90 13.99
N ILE A 14 12.76 12.38 12.91
CA ILE A 14 11.96 11.90 11.78
C ILE A 14 11.22 10.64 12.26
N LEU A 15 9.92 10.77 12.49
CA LEU A 15 9.04 9.63 12.76
C LEU A 15 8.80 8.87 11.44
N ALA A 16 9.69 7.92 11.16
CA ALA A 16 9.45 6.95 10.09
C ALA A 16 8.35 5.97 10.53
N THR A 17 7.43 5.67 9.61
CA THR A 17 6.41 4.64 9.82
C THR A 17 6.85 3.34 9.15
N ILE A 18 6.66 2.22 9.84
CA ILE A 18 6.94 0.90 9.27
C ILE A 18 5.65 0.37 8.65
N GLY A 19 5.76 -0.15 7.42
CA GLY A 19 4.66 -0.76 6.71
C GLY A 19 5.08 -1.98 5.91
N ILE A 20 4.12 -2.60 5.25
CA ILE A 20 4.30 -3.78 4.39
C ILE A 20 3.62 -3.58 3.04
N ASP A 21 4.11 -4.26 2.01
CA ASP A 21 3.32 -4.55 0.82
C ASP A 21 3.06 -6.06 0.71
N VAL A 22 1.92 -6.43 0.12
CA VAL A 22 1.52 -7.83 -0.04
C VAL A 22 0.89 -8.07 -1.40
N SER A 23 1.13 -9.26 -1.94
CA SER A 23 0.66 -9.68 -3.27
C SER A 23 -0.21 -10.96 -3.23
N GLN A 24 -0.55 -11.42 -2.02
CA GLN A 24 -1.37 -12.60 -1.75
C GLN A 24 -2.42 -12.25 -0.70
N ARG A 25 -3.42 -13.12 -0.55
CA ARG A 25 -4.41 -12.96 0.52
C ARG A 25 -3.74 -13.01 1.89
N VAL A 26 -3.99 -11.99 2.70
CA VAL A 26 -3.57 -11.94 4.11
C VAL A 26 -4.81 -11.88 4.98
N SER A 27 -4.85 -12.73 6.01
CA SER A 27 -5.95 -12.78 6.98
C SER A 27 -5.92 -11.60 7.94
N GLN A 28 -7.07 -11.30 8.58
CA GLN A 28 -7.15 -10.27 9.60
C GLN A 28 -6.20 -10.57 10.78
N ASP A 29 -6.03 -11.82 11.19
CA ASP A 29 -5.16 -12.17 12.32
C ASP A 29 -3.67 -12.00 11.99
N GLN A 30 -3.27 -12.26 10.74
CA GLN A 30 -1.91 -11.95 10.28
C GLN A 30 -1.65 -10.44 10.28
N PHE A 31 -2.62 -9.63 9.82
CA PHE A 31 -2.50 -8.17 9.95
C PHE A 31 -2.49 -7.75 11.41
N ARG A 32 -3.34 -8.31 12.27
CA ARG A 32 -3.37 -7.98 13.70
C ARG A 32 -2.01 -8.23 14.35
N CYS A 33 -1.39 -9.37 14.06
CA CYS A 33 -0.03 -9.68 14.48
C CYS A 33 0.97 -8.60 14.04
N LEU A 34 0.92 -8.15 12.79
CA LEU A 34 1.79 -7.08 12.30
C LEU A 34 1.51 -5.73 12.98
N ASN A 35 0.24 -5.38 13.18
CA ASN A 35 -0.15 -4.16 13.86
C ASN A 35 0.36 -4.13 15.32
N ASP A 36 0.25 -5.26 16.03
CA ASP A 36 0.77 -5.43 17.39
C ASP A 36 2.31 -5.33 17.45
N ASN A 37 3.00 -5.54 16.32
CA ASN A 37 4.45 -5.38 16.16
C ASN A 37 4.84 -4.04 15.53
N GLY A 38 3.93 -3.06 15.47
CA GLY A 38 4.23 -1.68 15.08
C GLY A 38 4.16 -1.38 13.58
N TYR A 39 3.66 -2.32 12.76
CA TYR A 39 3.37 -2.06 11.35
C TYR A 39 2.00 -1.40 11.23
N THR A 40 1.95 -0.15 10.76
CA THR A 40 0.70 0.63 10.76
C THR A 40 0.21 1.02 9.36
N PHE A 41 0.96 0.61 8.32
CA PHE A 41 0.68 0.88 6.92
C PHE A 41 0.80 -0.39 6.06
N ALA A 42 -0.16 -0.60 5.14
CA ALA A 42 -0.13 -1.68 4.18
C ALA A 42 -0.40 -1.21 2.74
N ILE A 43 0.30 -1.78 1.75
CA ILE A 43 0.01 -1.62 0.32
C ILE A 43 -0.37 -2.97 -0.28
N VAL A 44 -1.57 -3.08 -0.82
CA VAL A 44 -2.09 -4.35 -1.36
C VAL A 44 -2.04 -4.34 -2.88
N ARG A 45 -1.49 -5.38 -3.52
CA ARG A 45 -1.59 -5.50 -4.98
C ARG A 45 -3.05 -5.58 -5.40
N ALA A 46 -3.49 -4.68 -6.28
CA ALA A 46 -4.84 -4.66 -6.83
C ALA A 46 -4.90 -5.02 -8.33
N TYR A 47 -3.76 -4.98 -9.03
CA TYR A 47 -3.68 -5.41 -10.43
C TYR A 47 -2.41 -6.20 -10.69
N ARG A 48 -2.50 -7.17 -11.60
CA ARG A 48 -1.39 -8.05 -11.96
C ARG A 48 -0.88 -7.69 -13.35
N SER A 49 0.42 -7.83 -13.56
CA SER A 49 1.10 -7.61 -14.84
C SER A 49 0.68 -8.57 -15.96
N VAL A 50 -0.25 -9.49 -15.68
CA VAL A 50 -0.92 -10.36 -16.65
C VAL A 50 -2.27 -9.81 -17.13
N GLY A 51 -2.62 -8.57 -16.78
CA GLY A 51 -3.75 -7.85 -17.38
C GLY A 51 -5.08 -8.09 -16.70
N VAL A 52 -5.06 -8.31 -15.39
CA VAL A 52 -6.28 -8.58 -14.61
C VAL A 52 -6.16 -8.04 -13.20
N VAL A 53 -7.32 -7.67 -12.64
CA VAL A 53 -7.48 -7.36 -11.21
C VAL A 53 -6.99 -8.53 -10.35
N ASP A 54 -6.37 -8.22 -9.22
CA ASP A 54 -6.02 -9.20 -8.19
C ASP A 54 -7.23 -9.43 -7.29
N SER A 55 -7.88 -10.59 -7.41
CA SER A 55 -9.08 -10.93 -6.64
C SER A 55 -8.84 -11.06 -5.13
N ASN A 56 -7.58 -11.13 -4.68
CA ASN A 56 -7.26 -11.12 -3.25
C ASN A 56 -7.31 -9.72 -2.65
N SER A 57 -7.25 -8.67 -3.48
CA SER A 57 -7.01 -7.30 -3.02
C SER A 57 -8.10 -6.78 -2.09
N ALA A 58 -9.36 -6.87 -2.50
CA ALA A 58 -10.49 -6.36 -1.74
C ALA A 58 -10.58 -6.95 -0.32
N GLN A 59 -10.52 -8.28 -0.19
CA GLN A 59 -10.58 -8.91 1.14
C GLN A 59 -9.34 -8.60 1.97
N THR A 60 -8.17 -8.52 1.35
CA THR A 60 -6.92 -8.17 2.05
C THR A 60 -6.96 -6.73 2.58
N ILE A 61 -7.48 -5.78 1.80
CA ILE A 61 -7.70 -4.38 2.22
C ILE A 61 -8.66 -4.30 3.41
N LYS A 62 -9.82 -4.99 3.30
CA LYS A 62 -10.81 -5.07 4.39
C LYS A 62 -10.20 -5.65 5.67
N ASN A 63 -9.41 -6.72 5.54
CA ASN A 63 -8.74 -7.36 6.66
C ASN A 63 -7.71 -6.44 7.32
N ALA A 64 -6.91 -5.70 6.55
CA ALA A 64 -5.94 -4.74 7.08
C ALA A 64 -6.63 -3.63 7.89
N ARG A 65 -7.68 -3.02 7.34
CA ARG A 65 -8.47 -2.00 8.05
C ARG A 65 -9.11 -2.57 9.32
N ALA A 66 -9.71 -3.76 9.23
CA ALA A 66 -10.31 -4.44 10.38
C ALA A 66 -9.30 -4.87 11.45
N ALA A 67 -8.01 -4.94 11.12
CA ALA A 67 -6.92 -5.24 12.04
C ALA A 67 -6.29 -3.99 12.68
N GLY A 68 -6.74 -2.79 12.31
CA GLY A 68 -6.29 -1.52 12.90
C GLY A 68 -5.24 -0.76 12.10
N PHE A 69 -4.92 -1.18 10.87
CA PHE A 69 -4.03 -0.41 10.00
C PHE A 69 -4.65 0.95 9.69
N THR A 70 -3.93 2.02 9.98
CA THR A 70 -4.41 3.41 9.83
C THR A 70 -4.25 3.94 8.41
N ARG A 71 -3.36 3.33 7.63
CA ARG A 71 -3.22 3.58 6.20
C ARG A 71 -3.24 2.27 5.43
N VAL A 72 -4.13 2.16 4.46
CA VAL A 72 -4.24 1.01 3.56
C VAL A 72 -4.32 1.51 2.13
N ASP A 73 -3.23 1.32 1.39
CA ASP A 73 -3.10 1.67 -0.01
C ASP A 73 -3.22 0.43 -0.89
N ALA A 74 -3.31 0.65 -2.20
CA ALA A 74 -3.18 -0.39 -3.20
C ALA A 74 -2.07 -0.07 -4.21
N TYR A 75 -1.54 -1.09 -4.89
CA TYR A 75 -0.70 -0.89 -6.07
C TYR A 75 -1.23 -1.63 -7.30
N LEU A 76 -1.12 -0.99 -8.45
CA LEU A 76 -1.36 -1.57 -9.78
C LEU A 76 0.00 -1.96 -10.36
N PHE A 77 0.19 -3.25 -10.67
CA PHE A 77 1.34 -3.70 -11.45
C PHE A 77 0.92 -3.83 -12.92
N PRO A 78 1.31 -2.90 -13.81
CA PRO A 78 0.71 -2.83 -15.14
C PRO A 78 1.05 -4.05 -15.99
N CYS A 79 0.10 -4.45 -16.83
CA CYS A 79 0.40 -5.30 -17.96
C CYS A 79 0.80 -4.44 -19.16
N PHE A 80 2.11 -4.27 -19.36
CA PHE A 80 2.65 -3.55 -20.52
C PHE A 80 2.18 -4.10 -21.87
N PRO A 81 2.25 -5.42 -22.16
CA PRO A 81 1.85 -5.93 -23.47
C PRO A 81 0.33 -5.90 -23.70
N CYS A 82 -0.47 -5.80 -22.64
CA CYS A 82 -1.93 -5.69 -22.76
C CYS A 82 -2.37 -4.31 -23.29
N GLY A 83 -1.57 -3.27 -23.08
CA GLY A 83 -1.91 -1.90 -23.46
C GLY A 83 -3.00 -1.27 -22.58
N ASP A 84 -3.56 -0.15 -23.05
CA ASP A 84 -4.64 0.60 -22.41
C ASP A 84 -4.42 0.91 -20.91
N ALA A 85 -3.40 1.72 -20.63
CA ALA A 85 -3.08 2.12 -19.26
C ALA A 85 -4.27 2.76 -18.50
N PRO A 86 -5.09 3.65 -19.11
CA PRO A 86 -6.29 4.16 -18.44
C PRO A 86 -7.26 3.06 -18.01
N GLN A 87 -7.53 2.09 -18.88
CA GLN A 87 -8.45 1.00 -18.58
C GLN A 87 -7.97 0.14 -17.40
N GLN A 88 -6.67 -0.15 -17.31
CA GLN A 88 -6.12 -0.91 -16.17
C GLN A 88 -6.35 -0.19 -14.83
N VAL A 89 -6.31 1.15 -14.80
CA VAL A 89 -6.64 1.93 -13.60
C VAL A 89 -8.14 1.89 -13.30
N ILE A 90 -8.98 2.04 -14.33
CA ILE A 90 -10.45 1.99 -14.19
C ILE A 90 -10.89 0.65 -13.60
N GLU A 91 -10.38 -0.47 -14.11
CA GLU A 91 -10.68 -1.81 -13.63
C GLU A 91 -10.39 -1.99 -12.14
N VAL A 92 -9.27 -1.45 -11.66
CA VAL A 92 -8.93 -1.48 -10.22
C VAL A 92 -9.92 -0.66 -9.40
N ILE A 93 -10.20 0.57 -9.81
CA ILE A 93 -11.05 1.48 -9.05
C ILE A 93 -12.49 0.97 -8.99
N ASP A 94 -13.01 0.48 -10.11
CA ASP A 94 -14.37 -0.06 -10.19
C ASP A 94 -14.52 -1.32 -9.34
N TYR A 95 -13.56 -2.26 -9.44
CA TYR A 95 -13.56 -3.46 -8.60
C TYR A 95 -13.53 -3.13 -7.11
N LEU A 96 -12.62 -2.26 -6.67
CA LEU A 96 -12.50 -1.90 -5.25
C LEU A 96 -13.75 -1.16 -4.74
N ARG A 97 -14.41 -0.35 -5.58
CA ARG A 97 -15.68 0.30 -5.24
C ARG A 97 -16.82 -0.69 -5.12
N GLU A 98 -16.97 -1.59 -6.09
CA GLU A 98 -17.99 -2.65 -6.07
C GLU A 98 -17.87 -3.51 -4.82
N GLU A 99 -16.63 -3.87 -4.49
CA GLU A 99 -16.30 -4.64 -3.30
C GLU A 99 -16.40 -3.85 -1.99
N ARG A 100 -16.54 -2.52 -2.02
CA ARG A 100 -16.45 -1.65 -0.81
C ARG A 100 -15.13 -1.83 -0.06
N ALA A 101 -14.03 -1.95 -0.81
CA ALA A 101 -12.67 -2.00 -0.30
C ALA A 101 -12.02 -0.62 -0.45
N GLU A 102 -12.08 0.18 0.62
CA GLU A 102 -11.56 1.55 0.62
C GLU A 102 -10.03 1.57 0.66
N ILE A 103 -9.40 2.41 -0.17
CA ILE A 103 -7.96 2.66 -0.17
C ILE A 103 -7.68 4.15 0.01
N ASP A 104 -6.53 4.49 0.59
CA ASP A 104 -6.14 5.90 0.76
C ASP A 104 -5.36 6.42 -0.46
N ARG A 105 -4.62 5.53 -1.13
CA ARG A 105 -3.87 5.82 -2.36
C ARG A 105 -3.75 4.60 -3.26
N LEU A 106 -3.75 4.85 -4.57
CA LEU A 106 -3.31 3.89 -5.57
C LEU A 106 -1.88 4.25 -6.04
N TRP A 107 -0.96 3.28 -5.94
CA TRP A 107 0.41 3.37 -6.44
C TRP A 107 0.53 2.66 -7.78
N LEU A 108 1.43 3.14 -8.63
CA LEU A 108 1.82 2.44 -9.85
C LEU A 108 3.14 1.71 -9.59
N ASN A 109 3.12 0.38 -9.62
CA ASN A 109 4.33 -0.44 -9.52
C ASN A 109 4.95 -0.60 -10.91
N ILE A 110 5.89 0.28 -11.19
CA ILE A 110 6.51 0.51 -12.49
C ILE A 110 7.90 -0.17 -12.46
N GLU A 111 7.93 -1.47 -12.74
CA GLU A 111 9.14 -2.30 -12.72
C GLU A 111 9.22 -3.27 -13.93
N GLY A 112 10.40 -3.83 -14.21
CA GLY A 112 10.63 -4.80 -15.29
C GLY A 112 11.26 -4.21 -16.55
N ARG A 113 11.12 -4.90 -17.70
CA ARG A 113 11.57 -4.41 -19.02
C ARG A 113 10.42 -3.74 -19.75
N TRP A 114 10.67 -2.53 -20.24
CA TRP A 114 9.68 -1.59 -20.75
C TRP A 114 9.64 -1.54 -22.28
N ASN A 115 10.53 -2.29 -22.94
CA ASN A 115 10.75 -2.24 -24.38
C ASN A 115 11.54 -3.46 -24.88
N ASN A 116 11.28 -3.84 -26.14
CA ASN A 116 12.22 -4.52 -27.03
C ASN A 116 12.79 -3.55 -28.09
N ASN A 117 12.71 -2.22 -27.85
CA ASN A 117 13.40 -1.23 -28.68
C ASN A 117 14.88 -1.22 -28.29
#